data_AF-A0A7C2TCQ5-F1
#
_entry.id   AF-A0A7C2TCQ5-F1
#
_cell.length_a   1.000
_cell.length_b   1.000
_cell.length_c   1.000
_cell.angle_alpha   90.00
_cell.angle_beta   90.00
_cell.angle_gamma   90.00
#
_symmetry.space_group_name_H-M   'P 1'
#
loop_
_entity.id
_entity.type
_entity.pdbx_description
1 polymer ?
#
loop_
_entity_poly.entity_id
_entity_poly.type
_entity_poly.pdbx_seq_one_letter_code
_entity_poly.pdbx_strand_id
1 'polypeptide(L)'
;MGSLPTDTMVRSVAVDPITPQRVYAAGPAGLFRSEDGGLTWTNVDDGLVGEPLAVTLYPAAPETVFVVTTDGSVWKSNDGATTWHTTGPDE
;
A
#
# COMPACT_ATOMS: atom_id res chain seq x y z
N MET A 1 2.10 14.99 -6.06
CA MET A 1 3.41 14.40 -5.72
C MET A 1 4.06 15.24 -4.64
N GLY A 2 4.46 14.62 -3.54
CA GLY A 2 5.12 15.28 -2.40
C GLY A 2 6.03 14.27 -1.67
N SER A 3 6.71 14.69 -0.61
CA SER A 3 7.43 13.75 0.25
C SER A 3 6.44 12.90 1.05
N LEU A 4 6.89 11.73 1.53
CA LEU A 4 6.20 11.04 2.63
C LEU A 4 5.96 12.04 3.78
N PRO A 5 4.80 11.98 4.47
CA PRO A 5 4.58 12.82 5.64
C PRO A 5 5.67 12.54 6.68
N THR A 6 6.41 13.58 7.10
CA THR A 6 7.57 13.41 7.99
C THR A 6 7.20 13.38 9.47
N ASP A 7 5.95 13.70 9.83
CA ASP A 7 5.43 13.73 11.21
C ASP A 7 4.56 12.49 11.52
N THR A 8 4.81 11.38 10.81
CA THR A 8 4.06 10.14 11.02
C THR A 8 4.97 8.92 10.98
N MET A 9 4.53 7.84 11.62
CA MET A 9 5.28 6.59 11.68
C MET A 9 5.09 5.81 10.37
N VAL A 10 6.18 5.37 9.76
CA VAL A 10 6.14 4.31 8.74
C VAL A 10 6.24 2.97 9.45
N ARG A 11 5.24 2.10 9.27
CA ARG A 11 5.20 0.76 9.88
C ARG A 11 5.70 -0.34 8.97
N SER A 12 5.48 -0.19 7.67
CA SER A 12 5.84 -1.20 6.67
C SER A 12 6.29 -0.54 5.39
N VAL A 13 7.25 -1.16 4.71
CA VAL A 13 7.70 -0.80 3.36
C VAL A 13 7.74 -2.07 2.52
N ALA A 14 7.32 -1.98 1.26
CA ALA A 14 7.46 -3.07 0.31
C ALA A 14 7.94 -2.53 -1.05
N VAL A 15 8.83 -3.29 -1.70
CA VAL A 15 9.42 -2.92 -3.00
C VAL A 15 8.88 -3.89 -4.04
N ASP A 16 8.44 -3.37 -5.18
CA ASP A 16 8.06 -4.20 -6.32
C ASP A 16 9.30 -4.94 -6.86
N PRO A 17 9.28 -6.29 -6.88
CA PRO A 17 10.44 -7.09 -7.31
C PRO A 17 10.68 -7.07 -8.83
N ILE A 18 9.70 -6.62 -9.63
CA ILE A 18 9.82 -6.46 -11.09
C ILE A 18 10.23 -5.02 -11.43
N THR A 19 9.70 -4.04 -10.72
CA THR A 19 9.98 -2.61 -10.91
C THR A 19 10.49 -1.97 -9.60
N PRO A 20 11.79 -2.08 -9.24
CA PRO A 20 12.29 -1.65 -7.93
C PRO A 20 12.15 -0.15 -7.63
N GLN A 21 11.88 0.68 -8.65
CA GLN A 21 11.55 2.10 -8.47
C GLN A 21 10.15 2.28 -7.85
N ARG A 22 9.27 1.29 -7.99
CA ARG A 22 7.96 1.28 -7.36
C ARG A 22 8.09 0.76 -5.93
N VAL A 23 7.76 1.63 -4.98
CA VAL A 23 7.87 1.36 -3.54
C VAL A 23 6.57 1.74 -2.85
N TYR A 24 6.15 0.94 -1.89
CA TYR A 24 4.98 1.19 -1.06
C TYR A 24 5.39 1.41 0.39
N ALA A 25 4.74 2.34 1.06
CA ALA A 25 4.91 2.61 2.48
C ALA A 25 3.54 2.70 3.16
N ALA A 26 3.36 1.97 4.26
CA ALA A 26 2.13 1.93 5.03
C ALA A 26 2.36 2.42 6.47
N GLY A 27 1.38 3.15 7.00
CA GLY A 27 1.37 3.61 8.39
C GLY A 27 0.10 4.38 8.75
N PRO A 28 0.07 5.07 9.91
CA PRO A 28 -1.11 5.77 10.39
C PRO A 28 -1.62 6.89 9.48
N ALA A 29 -0.73 7.47 8.67
CA ALA A 29 -1.11 8.50 7.70
C ALA A 29 -1.69 7.94 6.40
N GLY A 30 -1.76 6.61 6.24
CA GLY A 30 -2.29 5.98 5.05
C GLY A 30 -1.31 5.07 4.32
N LEU A 31 -1.68 4.71 3.08
CA LEU A 31 -0.83 3.97 2.16
C LEU A 31 -0.31 4.90 1.06
N PHE A 32 1.00 4.88 0.86
CA PHE A 32 1.67 5.70 -0.13
C PHE A 32 2.46 4.84 -1.11
N ARG A 33 2.49 5.26 -2.37
CA ARG A 33 3.28 4.67 -3.44
C ARG A 33 4.24 5.70 -4.02
N SER A 34 5.46 5.28 -4.27
CA SER A 34 6.46 5.98 -5.06
C SER A 34 6.67 5.22 -6.38
N GLU A 35 7.01 5.94 -7.45
CA GLU A 35 7.41 5.38 -8.75
C GLU A 35 8.86 5.73 -9.11
N ASP A 36 9.58 6.38 -8.19
CA ASP A 36 10.91 6.97 -8.39
C ASP A 36 11.89 6.60 -7.27
N GLY A 37 11.70 5.43 -6.66
CA GLY A 37 12.61 4.88 -5.66
C GLY A 37 12.52 5.57 -4.29
N GLY A 38 11.41 6.27 -4.04
CA GLY A 38 11.12 6.95 -2.76
C GLY A 38 11.46 8.44 -2.74
N LEU A 39 11.75 9.06 -3.90
CA LEU A 39 11.98 10.51 -3.99
C LEU A 39 10.66 11.28 -3.85
N THR A 40 9.59 10.80 -4.49
CA THR A 40 8.25 11.34 -4.38
C THR A 40 7.22 10.25 -4.11
N TRP A 41 6.16 10.64 -3.42
CA TRP A 41 5.11 9.75 -2.93
C TRP A 41 3.73 10.29 -3.29
N THR A 42 2.82 9.35 -3.55
CA THR A 42 1.41 9.58 -3.85
C THR A 42 0.58 8.70 -2.93
N ASN A 43 -0.42 9.27 -2.27
CA ASN A 43 -1.37 8.49 -1.48
C ASN A 43 -2.22 7.62 -2.43
N VAL A 44 -2.42 6.35 -2.05
CA VAL A 44 -3.08 5.31 -2.85
C VAL A 44 -4.05 4.47 -2.00
N ASP A 45 -4.58 5.04 -0.91
CA ASP A 45 -5.55 4.38 -0.03
C ASP A 45 -7.00 4.78 -0.31
N ASP A 46 -7.27 5.43 -1.45
CA ASP A 46 -8.65 5.76 -1.84
C ASP A 46 -9.52 4.50 -1.91
N GLY A 47 -10.63 4.48 -1.17
CA GLY A 47 -11.52 3.32 -1.04
C GLY A 47 -11.05 2.22 -0.07
N LEU A 48 -9.83 2.31 0.49
CA LEU A 48 -9.38 1.43 1.57
C LEU A 48 -9.88 1.98 2.91
N VAL A 49 -10.68 1.19 3.63
CA VAL A 49 -11.19 1.57 4.95
C VAL A 49 -10.32 0.95 6.04
N GLY A 50 -9.88 1.79 6.98
CA GLY A 50 -9.04 1.40 8.11
C GLY A 50 -7.63 1.98 8.03
N GLU A 51 -6.88 1.89 9.13
CA GLU A 51 -5.51 2.39 9.21
C GLU A 51 -4.52 1.31 8.71
N PRO A 52 -3.75 1.54 7.63
CA PRO A 52 -2.80 0.55 7.12
C PRO A 52 -1.73 0.20 8.16
N LEU A 53 -1.54 -1.10 8.37
CA LEU A 53 -0.56 -1.66 9.31
C LEU A 53 0.63 -2.27 8.57
N ALA A 54 0.38 -3.09 7.54
CA ALA A 54 1.42 -3.68 6.71
C ALA A 54 0.98 -3.80 5.25
N VAL A 55 1.96 -3.79 4.34
CA VAL A 55 1.77 -3.93 2.90
C VAL A 55 2.71 -5.01 2.34
N THR A 56 2.22 -5.81 1.41
CA THR A 56 3.03 -6.76 0.63
C THR A 56 2.50 -6.88 -0.80
N LEU A 57 3.34 -7.38 -1.71
CA LEU A 57 3.00 -7.57 -3.12
C LEU A 57 3.15 -9.05 -3.48
N TYR A 58 2.33 -9.55 -4.41
CA TYR A 58 2.55 -10.86 -4.98
C TYR A 58 3.76 -10.83 -5.93
N PRO A 59 4.86 -11.57 -5.66
CA PRO A 59 6.11 -11.35 -6.38
C PRO A 59 6.07 -11.61 -7.89
N ALA A 60 5.21 -12.54 -8.34
CA ALA A 60 5.07 -12.88 -9.76
C ALA A 60 4.10 -11.96 -10.52
N ALA A 61 3.27 -11.20 -9.82
CA ALA A 61 2.40 -10.18 -10.41
C ALA A 61 2.19 -9.03 -9.40
N PRO A 62 3.14 -8.09 -9.32
CA PRO A 62 3.19 -7.08 -8.26
C PRO A 62 2.07 -6.03 -8.32
N GLU A 63 1.30 -5.99 -9.41
CA GLU A 63 0.01 -5.26 -9.43
C GLU A 63 -0.99 -5.82 -8.41
N THR A 64 -0.79 -7.06 -7.96
CA THR A 64 -1.52 -7.62 -6.82
C THR A 64 -0.87 -7.18 -5.50
N VAL A 65 -1.53 -6.26 -4.81
CA VAL A 65 -1.08 -5.69 -3.53
C VAL A 65 -2.04 -6.11 -2.43
N PHE A 66 -1.48 -6.50 -1.28
CA PHE A 66 -2.23 -6.83 -0.08
C PHE A 66 -1.90 -5.82 1.02
N VAL A 67 -2.93 -5.38 1.73
CA VAL A 67 -2.81 -4.51 2.90
C VAL A 67 -3.60 -5.11 4.05
N VAL A 68 -3.01 -5.10 5.23
CA VAL A 68 -3.73 -5.39 6.47
C VAL A 68 -3.90 -4.10 7.26
N THR A 69 -5.07 -3.90 7.84
CA THR A 69 -5.41 -2.72 8.64
C THR A 69 -5.40 -3.04 10.14
N THR A 70 -5.36 -2.02 10.98
CA THR A 70 -5.31 -2.18 12.45
C THR A 70 -6.57 -2.81 13.06
N ASP A 71 -7.70 -2.77 12.35
CA ASP A 71 -8.95 -3.45 12.73
C ASP A 71 -8.98 -4.95 12.35
N GLY A 72 -7.91 -5.45 11.71
CA GLY A 72 -7.78 -6.84 11.29
C GLY A 72 -8.34 -7.14 9.90
N SER A 73 -8.90 -6.15 9.19
CA SER A 73 -9.35 -6.34 7.82
C SER A 73 -8.16 -6.57 6.88
N VAL A 74 -8.38 -7.38 5.84
CA VAL A 74 -7.40 -7.61 4.77
C VAL A 74 -8.00 -7.11 3.47
N TRP A 75 -7.25 -6.26 2.78
CA TRP A 75 -7.61 -5.64 1.53
C TRP A 75 -6.69 -6.11 0.43
N LYS A 76 -7.24 -6.26 -0.78
CA LYS A 76 -6.52 -6.65 -1.98
C LYS A 76 -6.82 -5.68 -3.11
N SER A 77 -5.76 -5.27 -3.79
CA SER A 77 -5.81 -4.66 -5.12
C SER A 77 -5.26 -5.67 -6.15
N ASN A 78 -5.74 -5.60 -7.39
CA ASN A 78 -5.17 -6.34 -8.53
C ASN A 78 -4.63 -5.39 -9.62
N ASP A 79 -4.56 -4.09 -9.33
CA ASP A 79 -4.28 -3.01 -10.28
C ASP A 79 -3.32 -1.96 -9.70
N GLY A 80 -2.39 -2.41 -8.86
CA GLY A 80 -1.28 -1.60 -8.38
C GLY A 80 -1.67 -0.59 -7.31
N ALA A 81 -2.68 -0.91 -6.49
CA ALA A 81 -3.31 -0.02 -5.52
C ALA A 81 -4.10 1.14 -6.16
N THR A 82 -4.76 0.88 -7.30
CA THR A 82 -5.70 1.84 -7.89
C THR A 82 -7.11 1.62 -7.36
N THR A 83 -7.50 0.37 -7.13
CA THR A 83 -8.76 -0.01 -6.49
C THR A 83 -8.55 -1.11 -5.43
N TRP A 84 -9.42 -1.10 -4.42
CA TRP A 84 -9.33 -2.00 -3.27
C TRP A 84 -10.62 -2.81 -3.08
N HIS A 85 -10.45 -4.08 -2.73
CA HIS A 85 -11.53 -4.99 -2.37
C HIS A 85 -11.18 -5.67 -1.05
N THR A 86 -12.17 -5.87 -0.17
CA THR A 86 -11.99 -6.70 1.01
C THR A 86 -11.73 -8.15 0.60
N THR A 87 -10.83 -8.82 1.32
CA THR A 87 -10.65 -10.27 1.17
C THR A 87 -11.34 -10.98 2.32
N GLY A 88 -12.31 -11.80 2.00
CA GLY A 88 -13.11 -12.60 2.93
C GLY A 88 -14.32 -13.14 2.19
N PRO A 89 -15.01 -14.18 2.70
CA PRO A 89 -16.37 -14.42 2.25
C PRO A 89 -17.20 -13.17 2.58
N ASP A 90 -18.01 -12.70 1.64
CA ASP A 90 -19.06 -11.71 1.92
C ASP A 90 -19.85 -12.21 3.15
N GLU A 91 -19.91 -11.42 4.23
CA GLU A 91 -20.88 -11.70 5.32
C GLU A 91 -22.31 -11.39 4.86
#